data_AF-A0A956GU97-F1
#
_entry.id   AF-A0A956GU97-F1
#
_cell.length_a   1.000
_cell.length_b   1.000
_cell.length_c   1.000
_cell.angle_alpha   90.00
_cell.angle_beta   90.00
_cell.angle_gamma   90.00
#
_symmetry.space_group_name_H-M   'P 1'
#
loop_
_entity.id
_entity.type
_entity.pdbx_description
1 polymer ?
#
loop_
_entity_poly.entity_id
_entity_poly.type
_entity_poly.pdbx_seq_one_letter_code
_entity_poly.pdbx_strand_id
1 'polypeptide(L)'
;MSDNDPMNVWDLWKRGFAAWEGATASYFERVLSNPSVLGPAGAMLTAAMKTKTATDRAMSSWWSAWGLPNRRDQERALHKLNQMESRLYDLEERLEDAR
;
A
#
# COMPACT_ATOMS: atom_id res chain seq x y z
N MET A 1 -26.44 -21.27 -45.57
CA MET A 1 -26.38 -22.30 -44.52
C MET A 1 -24.96 -22.35 -43.99
N SER A 2 -24.65 -21.55 -42.98
CA SER A 2 -23.53 -21.77 -42.06
C SER A 2 -23.87 -20.97 -40.80
N ASP A 3 -24.77 -21.58 -40.04
CA ASP A 3 -25.06 -21.23 -38.66
C ASP A 3 -23.84 -21.61 -37.83
N ASN A 4 -22.99 -20.64 -37.52
CA ASN A 4 -21.88 -20.75 -36.57
C ASN A 4 -21.50 -19.33 -36.20
N ASP A 5 -22.40 -18.65 -35.49
CA ASP A 5 -21.99 -17.51 -34.66
C ASP A 5 -21.25 -18.15 -33.47
N PRO A 6 -19.91 -18.09 -33.40
CA PRO A 6 -19.23 -18.57 -32.21
C PRO A 6 -19.72 -17.65 -31.10
N MET A 7 -20.49 -18.18 -30.14
CA MET A 7 -20.92 -17.46 -28.94
C MET A 7 -19.84 -16.47 -28.57
N ASN A 8 -20.09 -15.19 -28.88
CA ASN A 8 -19.01 -14.23 -29.06
C ASN A 8 -18.22 -14.23 -27.75
N VAL A 9 -16.90 -14.34 -27.81
CA VAL A 9 -16.05 -14.39 -26.59
C VAL A 9 -16.45 -13.26 -25.62
N TRP A 10 -16.93 -12.15 -26.18
CA TRP A 10 -17.55 -11.04 -25.49
C TRP A 10 -18.84 -11.37 -24.72
N ASP A 11 -19.76 -12.15 -25.28
CA ASP A 11 -21.01 -12.56 -24.63
C ASP A 11 -20.77 -13.60 -23.53
N LEU A 12 -19.81 -14.51 -23.73
CA LEU A 12 -19.37 -15.43 -22.68
C LEU A 12 -18.71 -14.67 -21.52
N TRP A 13 -17.85 -13.68 -21.83
CA TRP A 13 -17.25 -12.79 -20.85
C TRP A 13 -18.31 -11.98 -20.10
N LYS A 14 -19.29 -11.37 -20.79
CA LYS A 14 -20.39 -10.64 -20.15
C LYS A 14 -21.21 -11.52 -19.22
N ARG A 15 -21.50 -12.76 -19.62
CA ARG A 15 -22.26 -13.70 -18.77
C ARG A 15 -21.47 -14.12 -17.54
N GLY A 16 -20.16 -14.36 -17.69
CA GLY A 16 -19.26 -14.63 -16.58
C GLY A 16 -19.11 -13.43 -15.65
N PHE A 17 -18.99 -12.23 -16.21
CA PHE A 17 -18.94 -10.97 -15.48
C PHE A 17 -20.23 -10.72 -14.71
N ALA A 18 -21.40 -10.91 -15.34
CA ALA A 18 -22.69 -10.75 -14.68
C ALA A 18 -22.90 -11.76 -13.53
N ALA A 19 -22.45 -13.01 -13.71
CA ALA A 19 -22.49 -14.01 -12.64
C ALA A 19 -21.53 -13.66 -11.49
N TRP A 20 -20.33 -13.16 -11.81
CA TRP A 20 -19.36 -12.69 -10.83
C TRP A 20 -19.84 -11.43 -10.10
N GLU A 21 -20.42 -10.47 -10.82
CA GLU A 21 -20.99 -9.24 -10.29
C GLU A 21 -22.15 -9.57 -9.36
N GLY A 22 -23.08 -10.45 -9.75
CA GLY A 22 -24.18 -10.88 -8.89
C GLY A 22 -23.71 -11.57 -7.60
N ALA A 23 -22.71 -12.45 -7.69
CA ALA A 23 -22.13 -13.13 -6.53
C ALA A 23 -21.37 -12.17 -5.62
N THR A 24 -20.59 -11.27 -6.20
CA THR A 24 -19.78 -10.27 -5.50
C THR A 24 -20.66 -9.22 -4.86
N ALA A 25 -21.69 -8.72 -5.57
CA ALA A 25 -22.68 -7.80 -5.04
C ALA A 25 -23.45 -8.42 -3.87
N SER A 26 -23.90 -9.67 -3.99
CA SER A 26 -24.59 -10.37 -2.88
C SER A 26 -23.67 -10.57 -1.67
N TYR A 27 -22.39 -10.87 -1.88
CA TYR A 27 -21.40 -11.02 -0.82
C TYR A 27 -21.08 -9.67 -0.16
N PHE A 28 -20.81 -8.64 -0.95
CA PHE A 28 -20.57 -7.28 -0.46
C PHE A 28 -21.79 -6.72 0.24
N GLU A 29 -23.00 -6.93 -0.28
CA GLU A 29 -24.23 -6.51 0.37
C GLU A 29 -24.39 -7.21 1.71
N ARG A 30 -24.15 -8.53 1.82
CA ARG A 30 -24.18 -9.22 3.12
C ARG A 30 -23.11 -8.76 4.11
N VAL A 31 -21.91 -8.44 3.63
CA VAL A 31 -20.83 -7.93 4.48
C VAL A 31 -21.11 -6.48 4.90
N LEU A 32 -21.56 -5.63 3.97
CA LEU A 32 -21.81 -4.20 4.18
C LEU A 32 -23.11 -3.92 4.95
N SER A 33 -24.16 -4.72 4.72
CA SER A 33 -25.46 -4.61 5.40
C SER A 33 -25.47 -5.26 6.79
N ASN A 34 -24.41 -6.00 7.17
CA ASN A 34 -24.30 -6.60 8.48
C ASN A 34 -23.17 -5.96 9.31
N PRO A 35 -23.47 -4.91 10.10
CA PRO A 35 -22.51 -4.23 10.99
C PRO A 35 -21.77 -5.17 11.95
N SER A 36 -22.38 -6.32 12.28
CA SER A 36 -21.80 -7.31 13.20
C SER A 36 -20.63 -8.10 12.63
N VAL A 37 -20.37 -8.04 11.31
CA VAL A 37 -19.21 -8.67 10.68
C VAL A 37 -18.14 -7.63 10.33
N LEU A 38 -18.55 -6.46 9.82
CA LEU A 38 -17.63 -5.36 9.48
C LEU A 38 -16.84 -4.83 10.68
N GLY A 39 -17.51 -4.64 11.82
CA GLY A 39 -16.87 -4.14 13.03
C GLY A 39 -15.77 -5.09 13.54
N PRO A 40 -16.08 -6.36 13.83
CA PRO A 40 -15.10 -7.32 14.31
C PRO A 40 -14.00 -7.66 13.30
N ALA A 41 -14.32 -7.77 12.00
CA ALA A 41 -13.32 -8.03 10.97
C ALA A 41 -12.36 -6.84 10.78
N GLY A 42 -12.88 -5.61 10.81
CA GLY A 42 -12.06 -4.40 10.76
C GLY A 42 -11.17 -4.25 12.00
N ALA A 43 -11.69 -4.57 13.19
CA ALA A 43 -10.94 -4.58 14.43
C ALA A 43 -9.82 -5.64 14.41
N MET A 44 -10.10 -6.84 13.90
CA MET A 44 -9.13 -7.92 13.78
C MET A 44 -8.03 -7.59 12.76
N LEU A 45 -8.38 -7.04 11.59
CA LEU A 45 -7.39 -6.59 10.61
C LEU A 45 -6.53 -5.45 11.17
N THR A 46 -7.15 -4.50 11.88
CA THR A 46 -6.43 -3.41 12.54
C THR A 46 -5.47 -3.95 13.61
N ALA A 47 -5.90 -4.92 14.41
CA ALA A 47 -5.06 -5.58 15.40
C ALA A 47 -3.89 -6.32 14.72
N ALA A 48 -4.15 -7.07 13.66
CA ALA A 48 -3.12 -7.77 12.90
C ALA A 48 -2.09 -6.80 12.29
N MET A 49 -2.53 -5.68 11.73
CA MET A 49 -1.65 -4.64 11.19
C MET A 49 -0.83 -3.95 12.29
N LYS A 50 -1.43 -3.67 13.45
CA LYS A 50 -0.69 -3.13 14.62
C LYS A 50 0.37 -4.11 15.11
N THR A 51 0.06 -5.40 15.18
CA THR A 51 1.03 -6.44 15.53
C THR A 51 2.16 -6.53 14.51
N LYS A 52 1.85 -6.62 13.21
CA LYS A 52 2.85 -6.63 12.13
C LYS A 52 3.79 -5.42 12.23
N THR A 53 3.24 -4.22 12.35
CA THR A 53 4.04 -2.99 12.46
C THR A 53 4.89 -2.94 13.72
N ALA A 54 4.41 -3.49 14.84
CA ALA A 54 5.20 -3.62 16.06
C ALA A 54 6.36 -4.63 15.88
N THR A 55 6.10 -5.77 15.22
CA THR A 55 7.13 -6.76 14.88
C THR A 55 8.18 -6.18 13.94
N ASP A 56 7.77 -5.49 12.88
CA ASP A 56 8.69 -4.85 11.92
C ASP A 56 9.61 -3.82 12.63
N ARG A 57 9.06 -3.06 13.58
CA ARG A 57 9.84 -2.13 14.41
C ARG A 57 10.79 -2.85 15.36
N ALA A 58 10.34 -3.90 16.03
CA ALA A 58 11.20 -4.68 16.92
C ALA A 58 12.35 -5.33 16.16
N MET A 59 12.08 -5.84 14.95
CA MET A 59 13.09 -6.44 14.07
C MET A 59 14.09 -5.40 13.55
N SER A 60 13.59 -4.24 13.12
CA SER A 60 14.43 -3.09 12.75
C SER A 60 15.32 -2.66 13.90
N SER A 61 14.77 -2.47 15.11
CA SER A 61 15.54 -2.14 16.31
C SER A 61 16.54 -3.23 16.69
N TRP A 62 16.20 -4.51 16.54
CA TRP A 62 17.09 -5.63 16.78
C TRP A 62 18.28 -5.61 15.81
N TRP A 63 18.02 -5.40 14.51
CA TRP A 63 19.08 -5.28 13.51
C TRP A 63 19.94 -4.03 13.69
N SER A 64 19.34 -2.90 14.09
CA SER A 64 20.07 -1.69 14.44
C SER A 64 20.92 -1.89 15.72
N ALA A 65 20.43 -2.64 16.71
CA ALA A 65 21.18 -3.01 17.92
C ALA A 65 22.34 -3.97 17.61
N TRP A 66 22.20 -4.80 16.57
CA TRP A 66 23.30 -5.61 16.02
C TRP A 66 24.27 -4.82 15.13
N GLY A 67 24.06 -3.51 14.94
CA GLY A 67 24.97 -2.63 14.23
C GLY A 67 24.88 -2.69 12.70
N LEU A 68 23.84 -3.32 12.13
CA LEU A 68 23.62 -3.37 10.68
C LEU A 68 22.62 -2.28 10.26
N PRO A 69 23.03 -1.27 9.48
CA PRO A 69 22.12 -0.25 8.96
C PRO A 69 21.07 -0.91 8.07
N ASN A 70 19.81 -0.85 8.48
CA ASN A 70 18.70 -1.34 7.67
C ASN A 70 18.39 -0.35 6.54
N ARG A 71 17.67 -0.81 5.50
CA ARG A 71 17.30 0.02 4.33
C ARG A 71 16.65 1.35 4.73
N ARG A 72 15.80 1.35 5.75
CA ARG A 72 15.10 2.55 6.23
C ARG A 72 16.05 3.57 6.84
N ASP A 73 17.07 3.10 7.56
CA ASP A 73 18.12 3.96 8.12
C ASP A 73 18.98 4.57 7.00
N GLN A 74 19.25 3.83 5.92
CA GLN A 74 19.94 4.33 4.73
C GLN A 74 19.13 5.41 4.01
N GLU A 75 17.84 5.17 3.76
CA GLU A 75 16.94 6.16 3.14
C GLU A 75 16.85 7.44 3.98
N ARG A 76 16.80 7.31 5.32
CA ARG A 76 16.81 8.46 6.23
C ARG A 76 18.13 9.23 6.19
N ALA A 77 19.26 8.52 6.13
CA ALA A 77 20.58 9.14 6.03
C ALA A 77 20.72 9.91 4.71
N LEU A 78 20.35 9.30 3.59
CA LEU A 78 20.34 9.94 2.27
C LEU A 78 19.44 11.17 2.24
N HIS A 79 18.24 11.10 2.81
CA HIS A 79 17.35 12.24 2.88
C HIS A 79 17.93 13.40 3.69
N LYS A 80 18.59 13.11 4.82
CA LYS A 80 19.28 14.13 5.62
C LYS A 80 20.47 14.74 4.89
N LEU A 81 21.25 13.94 4.17
CA LEU A 81 22.36 14.43 3.34
C LEU A 81 21.86 15.41 2.28
N ASN A 82 20.81 15.04 1.54
CA ASN A 82 20.21 15.91 0.53
C ASN A 82 19.70 17.23 1.13
N GLN A 83 19.08 17.21 2.32
CA GLN A 83 18.67 18.45 2.99
C GLN A 83 19.87 19.34 3.40
N MET A 84 20.99 18.74 3.80
CA MET A 84 22.18 19.52 4.13
C MET A 84 22.79 20.14 2.88
N GLU A 85 22.85 19.40 1.78
CA GLU A 85 23.30 19.91 0.47
C GLU A 85 22.45 21.09 0.00
N SER A 86 21.12 20.99 0.06
CA SER A 86 20.25 22.13 -0.29
C SER A 86 20.52 23.37 0.58
N ARG A 87 20.71 23.19 1.89
CA ARG A 87 21.02 24.31 2.80
C ARG A 87 22.40 24.92 2.53
N LEU A 88 23.37 24.11 2.09
CA LEU A 88 24.68 24.61 1.71
C LEU A 88 24.56 25.47 0.45
N TYR A 89 23.82 25.02 -0.56
CA TYR A 89 23.54 25.83 -1.75
C TYR A 89 22.84 27.15 -1.41
N ASP A 90 21.81 27.12 -0.56
CA ASP A 90 21.13 28.35 -0.12
C ASP A 90 22.09 29.32 0.61
N LEU A 91 23.08 28.79 1.34
CA LEU A 91 24.09 29.60 2.03
C LEU A 91 25.14 30.16 1.06
N GLU A 92 25.54 29.37 0.06
CA GLU A 92 26.44 29.80 -1.02
C GLU A 92 25.81 30.96 -1.81
N GLU A 93 24.55 30.83 -2.23
CA GLU A 93 23.81 31.89 -2.94
C GLU A 93 23.74 33.19 -2.12
N ARG A 94 23.40 33.09 -0.82
CA ARG A 94 23.38 34.26 0.07
C ARG A 94 24.73 34.91 0.27
N LEU A 95 25.82 34.13 0.24
CA LEU A 95 27.17 34.65 0.37
C LEU A 95 27.60 35.39 -0.90
N GLU A 96 27.18 34.89 -2.06
CA GLU A 96 27.39 35.56 -3.35
C GLU A 96 26.60 36.87 -3.43
N ASP A 97 25.34 36.88 -3.00
CA ASP A 97 24.50 38.09 -2.98
C ASP A 97 25.01 39.17 -2.00
N ALA A 98 25.63 38.76 -0.89
CA ALA A 98 26.15 39.67 0.12
C ALA A 98 27.53 40.25 -0.23
N ARG A 99 28.12 39.84 -1.35
CA ARG A 99 29.46 40.22 -1.80
C ARG A 99 29.43 41.18 -2.97
#